data_AF-A0A2G5DTG8-F1
#
_entry.id   AF-A0A2G5DTG8-F1
#
_cell.length_a   1.000
_cell.length_b   1.000
_cell.length_c   1.000
_cell.angle_alpha   90.00
_cell.angle_beta   90.00
_cell.angle_gamma   90.00
#
_symmetry.space_group_name_H-M   'P 1'
#
loop_
_entity.id
_entity.type
_entity.pdbx_description
1 polymer ?
#
loop_
_entity_poly.entity_id
_entity_poly.type
_entity_poly.pdbx_seq_one_letter_code
_entity_poly.pdbx_strand_id
1 'polypeptide(L)'
;MERFHSVYDKLNQALDDMPYDELGIADEVKEQIELLRTQLRRAKTRTDTQDIELAVDMMVVFSKKDDRNADTAILERLANKLELRTMTDLKVETMAVRKLIKERNGRSAESSQHIIDLLSKFKQVAGVSDSKLLSVLAAPKNLEKCSSLAIPNEFLCPITLEIMTDPVIVASGQTYDRESIQKWFQSDHKTCPKTRQTLSHLSLAPNFALRNLIMQWCDKNNFKLPKKEFCLDTTGTSNKCKEEISLLIQDLCSSQLDVQIKAVMKIRILSKENPDNRVMIANCGGIPPLVQLLSFPDSNIQEHTVTALLNLSIDEVNKRHIASAGAIPAIIAILQNGKIEARENSAACLFSLSVIDENKVTIGCSNGIPPLVDLLQNGTVRGKKDAATALFNLALNQANKTRAIKAGIVKPLIQLLLDRNLGMADEALSILLLVASHPEGRTTIGQLSFIETLVEFIKAGTPKNKECAIAVLLELGKHDSSFILAALQFGVYDHLAEVARSGTNRAQRKSNSLLQLMTKCEHIPQSCLHSSYAHK
;
A
#
# COMPACT_ATOMS: atom_id res chain seq x y z
N MET A 1 -9.37 25.75 32.80
CA MET A 1 -8.15 25.77 31.98
C MET A 1 -6.96 26.43 32.68
N GLU A 2 -7.16 27.41 33.56
CA GLU A 2 -6.07 28.17 34.23
C GLU A 2 -5.10 27.30 35.04
N ARG A 3 -5.58 26.29 35.77
CA ARG A 3 -4.71 25.40 36.56
C ARG A 3 -3.75 24.57 35.70
N PHE A 4 -4.18 24.16 34.50
CA PHE A 4 -3.33 23.42 33.57
C PHE A 4 -2.25 24.32 32.95
N HIS A 5 -2.65 25.51 32.50
CA HIS A 5 -1.72 26.51 31.97
C HIS A 5 -0.68 26.94 33.02
N SER A 6 -1.11 27.17 34.26
CA SER A 6 -0.20 27.51 35.36
C SER A 6 0.81 26.40 35.67
N VAL A 7 0.39 25.13 35.66
CA VAL A 7 1.31 23.98 35.86
C VAL A 7 2.26 23.84 34.68
N TYR A 8 1.74 24.00 33.47
CA TYR A 8 2.50 23.94 32.23
C TYR A 8 3.58 25.03 32.15
N ASP A 9 3.24 26.28 32.48
CA ASP A 9 4.18 27.40 32.48
C ASP A 9 5.27 27.22 33.55
N LYS A 10 4.91 26.74 34.75
CA LYS A 10 5.88 26.39 35.79
C LYS A 10 6.85 25.29 35.35
N LEU A 11 6.35 24.29 34.62
CA LEU A 11 7.14 23.16 34.16
C LEU A 11 8.08 23.55 33.01
N ASN A 12 7.64 24.41 32.09
CA ASN A 12 8.52 25.03 31.09
C ASN A 12 9.60 25.89 31.74
N GLN A 13 9.22 26.78 32.66
CA GLN A 13 10.17 27.67 33.32
C GLN A 13 11.23 26.88 34.10
N ALA A 14 10.82 25.85 34.86
CA ALA A 14 11.75 24.98 35.57
C ALA A 14 12.71 24.21 34.65
N LEU A 15 12.27 23.85 33.43
CA LEU A 15 13.11 23.22 32.43
C LEU A 15 13.99 24.23 31.68
N ASP A 16 13.59 25.49 31.51
CA ASP A 16 14.40 26.50 30.83
C ASP A 16 15.52 27.04 31.75
N ASP A 17 15.23 27.23 33.04
CA ASP A 17 16.14 27.84 34.02
C ASP A 17 17.23 26.87 34.56
N MET A 18 17.22 25.59 34.16
CA MET A 18 18.15 24.59 34.68
C MET A 18 19.51 24.63 33.94
N PRO A 19 20.66 24.71 34.64
CA PRO A 19 21.97 24.85 34.03
C PRO A 19 22.55 23.48 33.60
N TYR A 20 22.02 22.93 32.50
CA TYR A 20 22.36 21.58 32.02
C TYR A 20 23.84 21.35 31.70
N ASP A 21 24.58 22.40 31.36
CA ASP A 21 26.01 22.32 31.06
C ASP A 21 26.88 22.27 32.31
N GLU A 22 26.37 22.71 33.46
CA GLU A 22 27.06 22.68 34.75
C GLU A 22 26.76 21.40 35.54
N LEU A 23 25.67 20.70 35.21
CA LEU A 23 25.19 19.52 35.94
C LEU A 23 25.94 18.23 35.59
N GLY A 24 26.89 18.25 34.65
CA GLY A 24 27.68 17.07 34.27
C GLY A 24 26.83 15.88 33.83
N ILE A 25 25.62 16.12 33.31
CA ILE A 25 24.70 15.08 32.88
C ILE A 25 25.15 14.48 31.55
N ALA A 26 24.93 13.16 31.40
CA ALA A 26 25.29 12.44 30.19
C ALA A 26 24.51 12.94 28.97
N ASP A 27 25.11 12.86 27.78
CA ASP A 27 24.54 13.38 26.54
C ASP A 27 23.16 12.78 26.25
N GLU A 28 22.94 11.51 26.61
CA GLU A 28 21.64 10.85 26.45
C GLU A 28 20.53 11.50 27.31
N VAL A 29 20.90 12.06 28.45
CA VAL A 29 19.97 12.76 29.34
C VAL A 29 19.66 14.15 28.79
N LYS A 30 20.66 14.85 28.21
CA LYS A 30 20.48 16.13 27.53
C LYS A 30 19.50 16.01 26.34
N GLU A 31 19.66 14.97 25.53
CA GLU A 31 18.78 14.65 24.41
C GLU A 31 17.30 14.49 24.85
N GLN A 32 17.06 13.82 25.98
CA GLN A 32 15.70 13.61 26.51
C GLN A 32 15.06 14.91 27.02
N ILE A 33 15.85 15.76 27.66
CA ILE A 33 15.40 17.07 28.13
C ILE A 33 15.03 17.95 26.92
N GLU A 34 15.82 17.91 25.85
CA GLU A 34 15.53 18.64 24.62
C GLU A 34 14.25 18.15 23.94
N LEU A 35 14.04 16.83 23.91
CA LEU A 35 12.79 16.23 23.42
C LEU A 35 11.58 16.72 24.24
N LEU A 36 11.68 16.69 25.57
CA LEU A 36 10.63 17.14 26.47
C LEU A 36 10.32 18.64 26.28
N ARG A 37 11.35 19.48 26.18
CA ARG A 37 11.21 20.92 25.88
C ARG A 37 10.55 21.16 24.53
N THR A 38 10.86 20.34 23.52
CA THR A 38 10.25 20.44 22.19
C THR A 38 8.76 20.09 22.22
N GLN A 39 8.40 19.01 22.93
CA GLN A 39 7.00 18.60 23.12
C GLN A 39 6.20 19.63 23.90
N LEU A 40 6.78 20.18 24.97
CA LEU A 40 6.16 21.25 25.74
C LEU A 40 5.97 22.48 24.87
N ARG A 41 7.02 23.08 24.29
CA ARG A 41 6.91 24.29 23.45
C ARG A 41 5.83 24.18 22.35
N ARG A 42 5.70 23.02 21.71
CA ARG A 42 4.63 22.76 20.73
C ARG A 42 3.23 22.69 21.34
N ALA A 43 3.08 22.18 22.55
CA ALA A 43 1.81 22.23 23.27
C ALA A 43 1.39 23.68 23.59
N LYS A 44 2.34 24.62 23.77
CA LYS A 44 2.05 26.07 23.94
C LYS A 44 1.39 26.68 22.70
N THR A 45 1.87 26.31 21.51
CA THR A 45 1.47 26.94 20.24
C THR A 45 0.15 26.43 19.69
N ARG A 46 -0.43 25.38 20.30
CA ARG A 46 -1.71 24.79 19.93
C ARG A 46 -2.91 25.48 20.59
N THR A 47 -2.91 26.81 20.67
CA THR A 47 -4.20 27.52 20.76
C THR A 47 -4.74 27.63 19.33
N ASP A 48 -5.46 26.60 18.89
CA ASP A 48 -6.10 26.59 17.57
C ASP A 48 -6.93 27.87 17.44
N THR A 49 -6.68 28.64 16.38
CA THR A 49 -7.41 29.90 16.13
C THR A 49 -8.92 29.62 15.97
N GLN A 50 -9.29 28.42 15.53
CA GLN A 50 -10.68 27.97 15.45
C GLN A 50 -11.30 27.66 16.82
N ASP A 51 -10.49 27.23 17.80
CA ASP A 51 -10.92 27.00 19.19
C ASP A 51 -11.09 28.33 19.93
N ILE A 52 -10.29 29.34 19.59
CA ILE A 52 -10.47 30.71 20.12
C ILE A 52 -11.79 31.30 19.61
N GLU A 53 -12.08 31.19 18.31
CA GLU A 53 -13.36 31.65 17.74
C GLU A 53 -14.54 30.89 18.36
N LEU A 54 -14.42 29.57 18.53
CA LEU A 54 -15.46 28.75 19.16
C LEU A 54 -15.66 29.11 20.64
N ALA A 55 -14.59 29.36 21.38
CA ALA A 55 -14.65 29.78 22.77
C ALA A 55 -15.28 31.17 22.92
N VAL A 56 -14.96 32.10 22.01
CA VAL A 56 -15.58 33.43 21.95
C VAL A 56 -17.08 33.30 21.62
N ASP A 57 -17.44 32.50 20.62
CA ASP A 57 -18.83 32.24 20.25
C ASP A 57 -19.62 31.63 21.41
N MET A 58 -19.05 30.64 22.12
CA MET A 58 -19.66 30.08 23.32
C MET A 58 -19.79 31.10 24.45
N MET A 59 -18.77 31.94 24.68
CA MET A 59 -18.84 33.01 25.69
C MET A 59 -19.93 34.02 25.38
N VAL A 60 -20.11 34.39 24.10
CA VAL A 60 -21.17 35.29 23.65
C VAL A 60 -22.54 34.65 23.90
N VAL A 61 -22.73 33.38 23.53
CA VAL A 61 -24.02 32.68 23.69
C VAL A 61 -24.43 32.47 25.15
N PHE A 62 -23.46 32.35 26.07
CA PHE A 62 -23.71 32.20 27.51
C PHE A 62 -23.64 33.53 28.30
N SER A 63 -23.38 34.65 27.65
CA SER A 63 -23.34 35.96 28.30
C SER A 63 -24.73 36.39 28.79
N LYS A 64 -24.88 36.62 30.10
CA LYS A 64 -26.14 37.05 30.74
C LYS A 64 -26.43 38.56 30.62
N LYS A 65 -25.57 39.33 29.96
CA LYS A 65 -25.62 40.81 29.97
C LYS A 65 -26.39 41.44 28.81
N ASP A 66 -26.75 40.69 27.78
CA ASP A 66 -27.57 41.19 26.67
C ASP A 66 -28.48 40.08 26.12
N ASP A 67 -29.77 40.14 26.44
CA ASP A 67 -30.81 39.17 26.01
C ASP A 67 -31.07 39.18 24.49
N ARG A 68 -30.33 39.99 23.71
CA ARG A 68 -30.45 40.13 22.25
C ARG A 68 -29.23 39.69 21.45
N ASN A 69 -28.15 39.20 22.08
CA ASN A 69 -26.82 39.17 21.44
C ASN A 69 -26.23 37.79 21.13
N ALA A 70 -27.00 36.70 21.14
CA ALA A 70 -26.60 35.54 20.35
C ALA A 70 -27.04 35.80 18.90
N ASP A 71 -26.19 36.50 18.14
CA ASP A 71 -26.47 36.80 16.73
C ASP A 71 -26.82 35.49 16.02
N THR A 72 -27.85 35.50 15.17
CA THR A 72 -28.36 34.27 14.53
C THR A 72 -27.24 33.57 13.77
N ALA A 73 -26.30 34.33 13.22
CA ALA A 73 -25.08 33.85 12.57
C ALA A 73 -24.14 33.06 13.51
N ILE A 74 -24.00 33.45 14.78
CA ILE A 74 -23.17 32.75 15.77
C ILE A 74 -23.82 31.42 16.14
N LEU A 75 -25.13 31.40 16.35
CA LEU A 75 -25.88 30.18 16.63
C LEU A 75 -25.87 29.22 15.44
N GLU A 76 -26.01 29.72 14.21
CA GLU A 76 -25.88 28.93 12.99
C GLU A 76 -24.46 28.38 12.80
N ARG A 77 -23.43 29.18 13.09
CA ARG A 77 -22.04 28.73 13.02
C ARG A 77 -21.75 27.63 14.04
N LEU A 78 -22.23 27.77 15.27
CA LEU A 78 -22.11 26.74 16.30
C LEU A 78 -22.90 25.48 15.94
N ALA A 79 -24.14 25.61 15.47
CA ALA A 79 -24.97 24.49 15.04
C ALA A 79 -24.33 23.74 13.84
N ASN A 80 -23.74 24.47 12.90
CA ASN A 80 -23.02 23.89 11.76
C ASN A 80 -21.76 23.14 12.18
N LYS A 81 -20.97 23.68 13.13
CA LYS A 81 -19.77 23.02 13.69
C LYS A 81 -20.12 21.79 14.52
N LEU A 82 -21.25 21.81 15.23
CA LEU A 82 -21.75 20.68 16.03
C LEU A 82 -22.59 19.69 15.23
N GLU A 83 -22.77 19.94 13.93
CA GLU A 83 -23.61 19.13 13.01
C GLU A 83 -25.09 19.02 13.44
N LEU A 84 -25.58 19.96 14.25
CA LEU A 84 -26.96 20.02 14.74
C LEU A 84 -27.84 20.88 13.83
N ARG A 85 -27.94 20.48 12.55
CA ARG A 85 -28.54 21.32 11.49
C ARG A 85 -30.05 21.18 11.37
N THR A 86 -30.60 20.05 11.80
CA THR A 86 -32.03 19.76 11.63
C THR A 86 -32.78 19.64 12.96
N MET A 87 -34.09 19.84 12.91
CA MET A 87 -34.97 19.61 14.05
C MET A 87 -34.96 18.15 14.52
N THR A 88 -34.62 17.21 13.65
CA THR A 88 -34.40 15.81 14.02
C THR A 88 -33.11 15.64 14.84
N ASP A 89 -31.99 16.24 14.40
CA ASP A 89 -30.70 16.16 15.11
C ASP A 89 -30.81 16.78 16.50
N LEU A 90 -31.42 17.97 16.59
CA LEU A 90 -31.66 18.65 17.86
C LEU A 90 -32.53 17.83 18.82
N LYS A 91 -33.55 17.13 18.32
CA LYS A 91 -34.39 16.24 19.15
C LYS A 91 -33.62 15.04 19.66
N VAL A 92 -32.83 14.40 18.80
CA VAL A 92 -32.00 13.25 19.16
C VAL A 92 -30.97 13.66 20.23
N GLU A 93 -30.26 14.76 20.02
CA GLU A 93 -29.23 15.25 20.94
C GLU A 93 -29.84 15.70 22.28
N THR A 94 -30.98 16.40 22.26
CA THR A 94 -31.70 16.77 23.49
C THR A 94 -32.11 15.54 24.31
N MET A 95 -32.54 14.46 23.66
CA MET A 95 -32.87 13.21 24.33
C MET A 95 -31.63 12.52 24.90
N ALA A 96 -30.50 12.52 24.17
CA ALA A 96 -29.24 11.95 24.61
C ALA A 96 -28.69 12.68 25.85
N VAL A 97 -28.68 14.01 25.84
CA VAL A 97 -28.23 14.84 26.97
C VAL A 97 -29.10 14.62 28.21
N ARG A 98 -30.44 14.57 28.07
CA ARG A 98 -31.35 14.28 29.19
C ARG A 98 -31.11 12.89 29.78
N LYS A 99 -30.80 11.89 28.94
CA LYS A 99 -30.46 10.54 29.40
C LYS A 99 -29.13 10.55 30.17
N LEU A 100 -28.12 11.26 29.68
CA LEU A 100 -26.83 11.42 30.38
C LEU A 100 -26.97 12.10 31.74
N ILE A 101 -27.83 13.11 31.85
CA ILE A 101 -28.13 13.78 33.14
C ILE A 101 -28.72 12.79 34.14
N LYS A 102 -29.65 11.94 33.67
CA LYS A 102 -30.30 10.91 34.48
C LYS A 102 -29.31 9.83 34.94
N GLU A 103 -28.37 9.44 34.08
CA GLU A 103 -27.33 8.46 34.40
C GLU A 103 -26.26 8.99 35.36
N ARG A 104 -25.99 10.31 35.36
CA ARG A 104 -24.94 10.93 36.19
C ARG A 104 -25.40 11.35 37.61
N ASN A 105 -26.65 11.09 38.00
CA ASN A 105 -27.20 11.45 39.33
C ASN A 105 -26.84 12.88 39.79
N GLY A 106 -26.84 13.86 38.86
CA GLY A 106 -26.65 15.27 39.19
C GLY A 106 -25.21 15.78 39.39
N ARG A 107 -24.16 14.97 39.21
CA ARG A 107 -22.75 15.39 39.44
C ARG A 107 -22.18 16.46 38.47
N SER A 108 -23.00 17.11 37.65
CA SER A 108 -22.60 18.20 36.73
C SER A 108 -23.82 19.03 36.29
N ALA A 109 -24.67 19.42 37.24
CA ALA A 109 -25.96 20.04 36.96
C ALA A 109 -25.85 21.36 36.15
N GLU A 110 -24.90 22.23 36.50
CA GLU A 110 -24.71 23.53 35.83
C GLU A 110 -24.27 23.38 34.37
N SER A 111 -23.23 22.59 34.10
CA SER A 111 -22.75 22.36 32.73
C SER A 111 -23.80 21.66 31.87
N SER A 112 -24.56 20.74 32.47
CA SER A 112 -25.65 20.05 31.77
C SER A 112 -26.81 21.01 31.44
N GLN A 113 -27.08 21.97 32.33
CA GLN A 113 -28.09 23.00 32.11
C GLN A 113 -27.66 23.97 31.00
N HIS A 114 -26.38 24.32 30.91
CA HIS A 114 -25.84 25.13 29.82
C HIS A 114 -25.98 24.44 28.45
N ILE A 115 -25.78 23.12 28.39
CA ILE A 115 -26.00 22.35 27.15
C ILE A 115 -27.48 22.38 26.74
N ILE A 116 -28.39 22.22 27.70
CA ILE A 116 -29.84 22.30 27.45
C ILE A 116 -30.24 23.70 26.96
N ASP A 117 -29.71 24.75 27.58
CA ASP A 117 -29.97 26.14 27.18
C ASP A 117 -29.49 26.40 25.74
N LEU A 118 -28.28 25.94 25.39
CA LEU A 118 -27.72 26.05 24.05
C LEU A 118 -28.58 25.33 23.00
N LEU A 119 -28.99 24.08 23.28
CA LEU A 119 -29.88 23.31 22.39
C LEU A 119 -31.25 24.00 22.22
N SER A 120 -31.74 24.67 23.26
CA SER A 120 -32.99 25.43 23.19
C SER A 120 -32.86 26.68 22.29
N LYS A 121 -31.72 27.37 22.34
CA LYS A 121 -31.40 28.50 21.45
C LYS A 121 -31.25 28.06 19.99
N PHE A 122 -30.62 26.91 19.72
CA PHE A 122 -30.58 26.33 18.37
C PHE A 122 -31.99 25.99 17.85
N LYS A 123 -32.86 25.46 18.71
CA LYS A 123 -34.25 25.17 18.37
C LYS A 123 -35.05 26.43 18.02
N GLN A 124 -34.78 27.55 18.71
CA GLN A 124 -35.43 28.83 18.43
C GLN A 124 -35.02 29.36 17.04
N VAL A 125 -33.74 29.27 16.68
CA VAL A 125 -33.25 29.67 15.35
C VAL A 125 -33.78 28.76 14.25
N ALA A 126 -33.71 27.44 14.43
CA ALA A 126 -34.21 26.48 13.45
C ALA A 126 -35.74 26.60 13.23
N GLY A 127 -36.50 26.91 14.28
CA GLY A 127 -37.95 27.07 14.22
C GLY A 127 -38.45 28.33 13.50
N VAL A 128 -37.61 29.34 13.30
CA VAL A 128 -37.98 30.56 12.55
C VAL A 128 -37.97 30.31 11.04
N SER A 129 -37.20 29.32 10.58
CA SER A 129 -37.02 28.99 9.15
C SER A 129 -37.99 27.92 8.62
N ASP A 130 -38.77 27.28 9.50
CA ASP A 130 -39.45 26.00 9.22
C ASP A 130 -40.98 26.15 9.00
N SER A 131 -41.40 27.11 8.16
CA SER A 131 -42.79 27.19 7.66
C SER A 131 -43.07 26.28 6.45
N LYS A 132 -42.09 25.49 5.97
CA LYS A 132 -42.28 24.54 4.87
C LYS A 132 -41.37 23.30 4.98
N LEU A 133 -41.84 22.27 5.69
CA LEU A 133 -42.24 20.97 5.12
C LEU A 133 -42.44 19.93 6.24
N LEU A 134 -43.70 19.58 6.50
CA LEU A 134 -44.05 18.35 7.22
C LEU A 134 -44.19 17.20 6.22
N SER A 135 -43.31 16.21 6.33
CA SER A 135 -43.50 14.76 6.14
C SER A 135 -42.10 14.17 5.85
N VAL A 136 -41.60 13.16 6.56
CA VAL A 136 -42.11 11.79 6.63
C VAL A 136 -41.53 11.11 7.87
N LEU A 137 -42.35 10.29 8.53
CA LEU A 137 -41.93 9.31 9.54
C LEU A 137 -41.18 8.16 8.86
N ALA A 138 -39.93 7.92 9.25
CA ALA A 138 -39.35 6.58 9.36
C ALA A 138 -38.06 6.63 10.19
N ALA A 139 -38.02 5.89 11.30
CA ALA A 139 -36.80 5.60 12.05
C ALA A 139 -35.79 4.87 11.14
N PRO A 140 -34.46 4.95 11.40
CA PRO A 140 -33.91 3.95 12.32
C PRO A 140 -32.57 4.29 13.04
N LYS A 141 -32.28 3.43 14.03
CA LYS A 141 -30.97 2.91 14.47
C LYS A 141 -30.08 3.77 15.38
N ASN A 142 -29.98 3.27 16.61
CA ASN A 142 -28.83 3.27 17.52
C ASN A 142 -28.11 4.59 17.79
N LEU A 143 -28.17 5.00 19.07
CA LEU A 143 -27.26 5.97 19.68
C LEU A 143 -25.80 5.51 19.44
N GLU A 144 -25.16 6.00 18.38
CA GLU A 144 -23.71 5.98 18.30
C GLU A 144 -23.20 6.90 19.41
N LYS A 145 -22.43 6.32 20.34
CA LYS A 145 -21.74 7.09 21.36
C LYS A 145 -20.85 8.12 20.65
N CYS A 146 -21.07 9.40 20.90
CA CYS A 146 -20.10 10.43 20.60
C CYS A 146 -18.85 10.18 21.46
N SER A 147 -17.94 9.35 20.95
CA SER A 147 -16.60 9.21 21.48
C SER A 147 -15.76 10.32 20.85
N SER A 148 -15.31 11.28 21.66
CA SER A 148 -14.14 12.09 21.29
C SER A 148 -13.10 11.14 20.70
N LEU A 149 -12.72 11.37 19.44
CA LEU A 149 -11.85 10.51 18.64
C LEU A 149 -10.48 10.34 19.32
N ALA A 150 -10.36 9.36 20.21
CA ALA A 150 -9.10 9.05 20.88
C ALA A 150 -8.23 8.25 19.90
N ILE A 151 -7.22 8.90 19.33
CA ILE A 151 -6.24 8.25 18.46
C ILE A 151 -5.45 7.23 19.29
N PRO A 152 -5.41 5.94 18.90
CA PRO A 152 -4.60 4.94 19.59
C PRO A 152 -3.13 5.34 19.70
N ASN A 153 -2.52 5.15 20.87
CA ASN A 153 -1.12 5.51 21.13
C ASN A 153 -0.12 4.84 20.17
N GLU A 154 -0.46 3.67 19.63
CA GLU A 154 0.34 2.94 18.65
C GLU A 154 0.45 3.68 17.31
N PHE A 155 -0.50 4.58 17.03
CA PHE A 155 -0.52 5.38 15.81
C PHE A 155 0.20 6.72 15.99
N LEU A 156 0.56 7.08 17.23
CA LEU A 156 1.21 8.34 17.54
C LEU A 156 2.72 8.20 17.42
N CYS A 157 3.37 9.20 16.80
CA CYS A 157 4.81 9.30 16.78
C CYS A 157 5.32 9.60 18.20
N PRO A 158 6.27 8.83 18.76
CA PRO A 158 6.79 9.10 20.10
C PRO A 158 7.50 10.45 20.26
N ILE A 159 7.95 11.07 19.15
CA ILE A 159 8.61 12.38 19.17
C ILE A 159 7.57 13.50 19.22
N THR A 160 6.56 13.47 18.34
CA THR A 160 5.61 14.58 18.16
C THR A 160 4.30 14.40 18.90
N LEU A 161 3.98 13.16 19.31
CA LEU A 161 2.69 12.73 19.86
C LEU A 161 1.52 12.98 18.90
N GLU A 162 1.80 13.07 17.59
CA GLU A 162 0.82 13.19 16.51
C GLU A 162 0.66 11.87 15.77
N ILE A 163 -0.49 11.68 15.12
CA ILE A 163 -0.73 10.53 14.26
C ILE A 163 0.33 10.47 13.15
N MET A 164 0.97 9.31 12.99
CA MET A 164 2.02 9.12 12.00
C MET A 164 1.43 9.14 10.60
N THR A 165 1.93 10.04 9.76
CA THR A 165 1.57 10.14 8.35
C THR A 165 2.43 9.23 7.49
N ASP A 166 3.71 9.09 7.85
CA ASP A 166 4.65 8.18 7.22
C ASP A 166 5.46 7.41 8.28
N PRO A 167 4.93 6.29 8.79
CA PRO A 167 5.57 5.53 9.86
C PRO A 167 6.82 4.78 9.34
N VAL A 168 7.96 4.98 10.00
CA VAL A 168 9.26 4.34 9.71
C VAL A 168 9.87 3.71 10.95
N ILE A 169 10.56 2.58 10.75
CA ILE A 169 11.23 1.79 11.78
C ILE A 169 12.72 2.14 11.79
N VAL A 170 13.26 2.42 12.97
CA VAL A 170 14.70 2.60 13.22
C VAL A 170 15.35 1.29 13.67
N ALA A 171 16.68 1.25 13.78
CA ALA A 171 17.43 0.04 14.18
C ALA A 171 16.95 -0.63 15.49
N SER A 172 16.42 0.15 16.43
CA SER A 172 15.88 -0.37 17.70
C SER A 172 14.50 -1.04 17.57
N GLY A 173 13.91 -1.06 16.38
CA GLY A 173 12.58 -1.62 16.12
C GLY A 173 11.42 -0.68 16.49
N GLN A 174 11.69 0.51 17.02
CA GLN A 174 10.65 1.51 17.29
C GLN A 174 10.20 2.23 16.01
N THR A 175 8.92 2.61 15.96
CA THR A 175 8.34 3.32 14.81
C THR A 175 8.11 4.81 15.14
N TYR A 176 8.44 5.68 14.19
CA TYR A 176 8.27 7.13 14.28
C TYR A 176 7.70 7.67 12.96
N ASP A 177 7.18 8.89 12.96
CA ASP A 177 6.92 9.60 11.71
C ASP A 177 8.26 10.00 11.08
N ARG A 178 8.42 9.77 9.77
CA ARG A 178 9.70 9.92 9.05
C ARG A 178 10.36 11.27 9.28
N GLU A 179 9.62 12.36 9.11
CA GLU A 179 10.21 13.70 9.25
C GLU A 179 10.70 13.96 10.66
N SER A 180 9.98 13.44 11.66
CA SER A 180 10.27 13.67 13.06
C SER A 180 11.56 12.99 13.48
N ILE A 181 11.77 11.74 13.04
CA ILE A 181 13.00 11.00 13.33
C ILE A 181 14.18 11.44 12.45
N GLN A 182 13.92 11.92 11.23
CA GLN A 182 14.97 12.52 10.40
C GLN A 182 15.51 13.80 11.02
N LYS A 183 14.64 14.68 11.54
CA LYS A 183 15.05 15.88 12.27
C LYS A 183 15.88 15.52 13.50
N TRP A 184 15.49 14.48 14.23
CA TRP A 184 16.27 13.96 15.37
C TRP A 184 17.70 13.57 14.97
N PHE A 185 17.87 12.84 13.85
CA PHE A 185 19.21 12.47 13.37
C PHE A 185 20.00 13.64 12.79
N GLN A 186 19.34 14.65 12.23
CA GLN A 186 19.98 15.87 11.73
C GLN A 186 20.54 16.75 12.85
N SER A 187 19.99 16.64 14.07
CA SER A 187 20.53 17.24 15.29
C SER A 187 21.73 16.47 15.89
N ASP A 188 22.39 15.61 15.11
CA ASP A 188 23.55 14.77 15.49
C ASP A 188 23.27 13.70 16.58
N HIS A 189 21.99 13.42 16.86
CA HIS A 189 21.61 12.37 17.79
C HIS A 189 21.73 10.97 17.15
N LYS A 190 22.38 10.03 17.85
CA LYS A 190 22.58 8.63 17.40
C LYS A 190 21.80 7.60 18.22
N THR A 191 20.92 8.07 19.09
CA THR A 191 20.12 7.24 20.00
C THR A 191 18.69 7.11 19.51
N CYS A 192 18.01 6.05 19.96
CA CYS A 192 16.57 5.89 19.82
C CYS A 192 15.85 6.81 20.83
N PRO A 193 15.01 7.78 20.39
CA PRO A 193 14.34 8.72 21.28
C PRO A 193 13.52 8.07 22.40
N LYS A 194 12.90 6.91 22.12
CA LYS A 194 12.02 6.21 23.07
C LYS A 194 12.74 5.20 23.96
N THR A 195 13.74 4.48 23.44
CA THR A 195 14.40 3.38 24.18
C THR A 195 15.78 3.73 24.72
N ARG A 196 16.35 4.88 24.33
CA ARG A 196 17.69 5.34 24.72
C ARG A 196 18.85 4.44 24.27
N GLN A 197 18.56 3.49 23.38
CA GLN A 197 19.59 2.61 22.82
C GLN A 197 20.31 3.33 21.69
N THR A 198 21.64 3.27 21.69
CA THR A 198 22.47 3.69 20.55
C THR A 198 22.12 2.84 19.33
N LEU A 199 21.77 3.49 18.23
CA LEU A 199 21.36 2.81 17.01
C LEU A 199 22.61 2.28 16.29
N SER A 200 22.59 1.01 15.87
CA SER A 200 23.66 0.42 15.07
C SER A 200 23.80 1.09 13.69
N HIS A 201 22.72 1.66 13.17
CA HIS A 201 22.66 2.43 11.93
C HIS A 201 21.49 3.41 11.93
N LEU A 202 21.57 4.48 11.13
CA LEU A 202 20.53 5.51 11.01
C LEU A 202 19.57 5.27 9.83
N SER A 203 19.55 4.06 9.26
CA SER A 203 18.64 3.71 8.17
C SER A 203 17.18 3.66 8.66
N LEU A 204 16.26 4.10 7.79
CA LEU A 204 14.83 4.15 8.07
C LEU A 204 14.09 3.16 7.17
N ALA A 205 13.53 2.10 7.75
CA ALA A 205 12.73 1.12 7.03
C ALA A 205 11.24 1.52 7.07
N PRO A 206 10.52 1.65 5.94
CA PRO A 206 9.09 1.97 5.96
C PRO A 206 8.26 0.91 6.69
N ASN A 207 7.33 1.33 7.57
CA ASN A 207 6.38 0.45 8.23
C ASN A 207 5.03 0.44 7.50
N PHE A 208 4.98 -0.22 6.35
CA PHE A 208 3.76 -0.29 5.52
C PHE A 208 2.56 -0.93 6.27
N ALA A 209 2.83 -1.88 7.17
CA ALA A 209 1.80 -2.52 7.97
C ALA A 209 1.10 -1.52 8.90
N LEU A 210 1.87 -0.73 9.66
CA LEU A 210 1.31 0.30 10.55
C LEU A 210 0.63 1.41 9.74
N ARG A 211 1.20 1.80 8.59
CA ARG A 211 0.57 2.79 7.70
C ARG A 211 -0.81 2.35 7.25
N ASN A 212 -0.95 1.08 6.85
CA ASN A 212 -2.25 0.52 6.44
C ASN A 212 -3.24 0.47 7.61
N LEU A 213 -2.79 0.13 8.82
CA LEU A 213 -3.64 0.15 10.02
C LEU A 213 -4.13 1.56 10.38
N ILE A 214 -3.24 2.56 10.28
CA ILE A 214 -3.58 3.98 10.49
C ILE A 214 -4.62 4.43 9.46
N MET A 215 -4.42 4.10 8.18
CA MET A 215 -5.37 4.44 7.11
C MET A 215 -6.75 3.80 7.33
N GLN A 216 -6.79 2.51 7.67
CA GLN A 216 -8.05 1.83 7.99
C GLN A 216 -8.76 2.44 9.21
N TRP A 217 -8.00 2.85 10.23
CA TRP A 217 -8.57 3.56 11.37
C TRP A 217 -9.10 4.94 10.96
N CYS A 218 -8.38 5.68 10.12
CA CYS A 218 -8.82 6.98 9.60
C CYS A 218 -10.13 6.86 8.81
N ASP A 219 -10.21 5.90 7.88
CA ASP A 219 -11.41 5.63 7.08
C ASP A 219 -12.60 5.23 7.95
N LYS A 220 -12.38 4.35 8.93
CA LYS A 220 -13.43 3.88 9.84
C LYS A 220 -13.98 4.99 10.75
N ASN A 221 -13.15 5.94 11.13
CA ASN A 221 -13.50 7.00 12.08
C ASN A 221 -13.77 8.35 11.40
N ASN A 222 -13.84 8.41 10.06
CA ASN A 222 -13.94 9.63 9.26
C ASN A 222 -12.87 10.69 9.64
N PHE A 223 -11.71 10.25 10.13
CA PHE A 223 -10.62 11.11 10.54
C PHE A 223 -9.77 11.46 9.31
N LYS A 224 -9.71 12.73 8.95
CA LYS A 224 -8.82 13.19 7.88
C LYS A 224 -7.44 13.44 8.47
N LEU A 225 -6.44 12.71 7.99
CA LEU A 225 -5.04 13.01 8.32
C LEU A 225 -4.76 14.49 7.97
N PRO A 226 -4.04 15.23 8.83
CA PRO A 226 -3.63 16.59 8.53
C PRO A 226 -2.95 16.61 7.16
N LYS A 227 -3.60 17.25 6.19
CA LYS A 227 -2.94 17.58 4.92
C LYS A 227 -1.87 18.59 5.29
N LYS A 228 -0.61 18.20 5.15
CA LYS A 228 0.50 19.16 5.23
C LYS A 228 0.30 20.16 4.08
N GLU A 229 -0.30 21.30 4.39
CA GLU A 229 0.09 22.53 3.74
C GLU A 229 1.59 22.66 3.98
N PHE A 230 2.35 22.67 2.88
CA PHE A 230 3.79 22.83 2.94
C PHE A 230 4.11 24.17 3.59
N CYS A 231 4.33 24.20 4.91
CA CYS A 231 5.08 25.27 5.54
C CYS A 231 6.53 25.13 5.08
N LEU A 232 6.85 25.97 4.09
CA LEU A 232 8.16 26.20 3.50
C LEU A 232 9.17 26.56 4.59
N ASP A 233 10.04 25.62 4.98
CA ASP A 233 11.31 25.93 5.66
C ASP A 233 12.36 24.82 5.43
N THR A 234 12.47 24.37 4.18
CA THR A 234 13.62 23.58 3.68
C THR A 234 13.99 24.02 2.26
N THR A 235 14.17 25.33 2.07
CA THR A 235 14.24 25.97 0.73
C THR A 235 15.57 25.81 0.00
N GLY A 236 16.61 25.23 0.60
CA GLY A 236 17.93 25.09 -0.06
C GLY A 236 18.03 23.92 -1.04
N THR A 237 17.64 22.71 -0.63
CA THR A 237 17.95 21.48 -1.38
C THR A 237 16.76 20.95 -2.19
N SER A 238 15.53 21.13 -1.71
CA SER A 238 14.32 20.65 -2.39
C SER A 238 13.95 21.50 -3.61
N ASN A 239 14.14 22.83 -3.55
CA ASN A 239 13.90 23.72 -4.69
C ASN A 239 14.87 23.47 -5.84
N LYS A 240 16.16 23.22 -5.55
CA LYS A 240 17.16 22.95 -6.58
C LYS A 240 16.85 21.69 -7.38
N CYS A 241 16.46 20.60 -6.71
CA CYS A 241 16.04 19.37 -7.39
C CYS A 241 14.75 19.59 -8.21
N LYS A 242 13.81 20.39 -7.69
CA LYS A 242 12.58 20.74 -8.42
C LYS A 242 12.86 21.52 -9.69
N GLU A 243 13.72 22.52 -9.60
CA GLU A 243 14.15 23.35 -10.73
C GLU A 243 14.89 22.50 -11.77
N GLU A 244 15.83 21.65 -11.35
CA GLU A 244 16.53 20.73 -12.24
C GLU A 244 15.55 19.79 -12.96
N ILE A 245 14.61 19.16 -12.25
CA ILE A 245 13.61 18.27 -12.86
C ILE A 245 12.69 19.04 -13.81
N SER A 246 12.32 20.27 -13.47
CA SER A 246 11.47 21.10 -14.34
C SER A 246 12.19 21.49 -15.64
N LEU A 247 13.48 21.84 -15.56
CA LEU A 247 14.32 22.09 -16.73
C LEU A 247 14.46 20.84 -17.60
N LEU A 248 14.69 19.68 -17.00
CA LEU A 248 14.78 18.42 -17.75
C LEU A 248 13.47 18.08 -18.48
N ILE A 249 12.32 18.36 -17.87
CA ILE A 249 11.01 18.14 -18.51
C ILE A 249 10.79 19.12 -19.66
N GLN A 250 11.25 20.36 -19.54
CA GLN A 250 11.26 21.31 -20.66
C GLN A 250 12.16 20.81 -21.81
N ASP A 251 13.34 20.28 -21.48
CA ASP A 251 14.28 19.74 -22.47
C ASP A 251 13.73 18.50 -23.20
N LEU A 252 12.84 17.70 -22.57
CA LEU A 252 12.13 16.61 -23.25
C LEU A 252 11.28 17.11 -24.42
N CYS A 253 10.81 18.36 -24.36
CA CYS A 253 9.98 18.98 -25.40
C CYS A 253 10.81 19.80 -26.40
N SER A 254 12.14 19.78 -26.30
CA SER A 254 13.05 20.50 -27.21
C SER A 254 12.92 20.00 -28.64
N SER A 255 13.19 20.86 -29.63
CA SER A 255 13.25 20.46 -31.05
C SER A 255 14.53 19.71 -31.41
N GLN A 256 15.54 19.69 -30.52
CA GLN A 256 16.84 19.06 -30.76
C GLN A 256 16.90 17.67 -30.12
N LEU A 257 17.12 16.64 -30.93
CA LEU A 257 17.17 15.25 -30.47
C LEU A 257 18.26 15.02 -29.42
N ASP A 258 19.44 15.63 -29.57
CA ASP A 258 20.53 15.48 -28.60
C ASP A 258 20.16 16.02 -27.21
N VAL A 259 19.34 17.07 -27.15
CA VAL A 259 18.84 17.66 -25.90
C VAL A 259 17.82 16.71 -25.26
N GLN A 260 16.88 16.19 -26.05
CA GLN A 260 15.90 15.21 -25.59
C GLN A 260 16.58 13.94 -25.02
N ILE A 261 17.57 13.38 -25.74
CA ILE A 261 18.30 12.18 -25.31
C ILE A 261 18.99 12.43 -23.97
N LYS A 262 19.72 13.55 -23.83
CA LYS A 262 20.39 13.92 -22.56
C LYS A 262 19.39 14.07 -21.42
N ALA A 263 18.24 14.69 -21.69
CA ALA A 263 17.18 14.87 -20.70
C ALA A 263 16.59 13.52 -20.25
N VAL A 264 16.24 12.63 -21.17
CA VAL A 264 15.74 11.27 -20.85
C VAL A 264 16.78 10.48 -20.05
N MET A 265 18.05 10.52 -20.44
CA MET A 265 19.13 9.84 -19.71
C MET A 265 19.23 10.33 -18.26
N LYS A 266 19.16 11.65 -18.04
CA LYS A 266 19.23 12.22 -16.71
C LYS A 266 17.99 11.87 -15.89
N ILE A 267 16.79 11.90 -16.49
CA ILE A 267 15.54 11.46 -15.85
C ILE A 267 15.59 9.97 -15.48
N ARG A 268 16.15 9.12 -16.34
CA ARG A 268 16.37 7.69 -16.05
C ARG A 268 17.23 7.50 -14.80
N ILE A 269 18.30 8.28 -14.65
CA ILE A 269 19.18 8.23 -13.48
C ILE A 269 18.45 8.71 -12.23
N LEU A 270 17.83 9.91 -12.28
CA LEU A 270 17.13 10.50 -11.14
C LEU A 270 15.98 9.63 -10.62
N SER A 271 15.22 9.01 -11.53
CA SER A 271 14.12 8.09 -11.19
C SER A 271 14.61 6.76 -10.61
N LYS A 272 15.84 6.31 -10.94
CA LYS A 272 16.41 5.09 -10.37
C LYS A 272 16.79 5.30 -8.91
N GLU A 273 17.43 6.42 -8.60
CA GLU A 273 18.13 6.66 -7.33
C GLU A 273 17.19 7.04 -6.17
N ASN A 274 16.11 7.80 -6.44
CA ASN A 274 15.28 8.35 -5.38
C ASN A 274 13.77 8.19 -5.67
N PRO A 275 12.98 7.58 -4.75
CA PRO A 275 11.52 7.51 -4.89
C PRO A 275 10.86 8.89 -4.99
N ASP A 276 11.33 9.91 -4.28
CA ASP A 276 10.75 11.26 -4.31
C ASP A 276 10.91 11.90 -5.69
N ASN A 277 12.03 11.64 -6.37
CA ASN A 277 12.23 12.09 -7.75
C ASN A 277 11.21 11.47 -8.69
N ARG A 278 10.79 10.22 -8.48
CA ARG A 278 9.77 9.56 -9.33
C ARG A 278 8.45 10.30 -9.23
N VAL A 279 8.05 10.64 -8.02
CA VAL A 279 6.82 11.41 -7.75
C VAL A 279 6.95 12.82 -8.32
N MET A 280 8.09 13.47 -8.13
CA MET A 280 8.34 14.82 -8.62
C MET A 280 8.34 14.91 -10.15
N ILE A 281 9.01 13.99 -10.85
CA ILE A 281 9.03 13.93 -12.32
C ILE A 281 7.60 13.79 -12.87
N ALA A 282 6.77 12.95 -12.25
CA ALA A 282 5.37 12.79 -12.64
C ALA A 282 4.55 14.06 -12.36
N ASN A 283 4.69 14.65 -11.17
CA ASN A 283 3.98 15.87 -10.77
C ASN A 283 4.35 17.09 -11.61
N CYS A 284 5.60 17.17 -12.09
CA CYS A 284 6.04 18.21 -13.02
C CYS A 284 5.62 17.92 -14.47
N GLY A 285 4.86 16.87 -14.75
CA GLY A 285 4.32 16.58 -16.08
C GLY A 285 5.29 15.85 -17.02
N GLY A 286 6.29 15.14 -16.49
CA GLY A 286 7.28 14.44 -17.30
C GLY A 286 6.76 13.19 -18.02
N ILE A 287 5.65 12.59 -17.57
CA ILE A 287 5.14 11.33 -18.14
C ILE A 287 4.66 11.48 -19.60
N PRO A 288 3.79 12.45 -19.97
CA PRO A 288 3.32 12.55 -21.35
C PRO A 288 4.45 12.76 -22.39
N PRO A 289 5.45 13.65 -22.17
CA PRO A 289 6.59 13.77 -23.08
C PRO A 289 7.40 12.47 -23.21
N LEU A 290 7.64 11.77 -22.09
CA LEU A 290 8.30 10.45 -22.16
C LEU A 290 7.49 9.45 -22.99
N VAL A 291 6.17 9.41 -22.86
CA VAL A 291 5.34 8.52 -23.68
C VAL A 291 5.43 8.85 -25.18
N GLN A 292 5.52 10.13 -25.54
CA GLN A 292 5.72 10.54 -26.94
C GLN A 292 7.05 10.02 -27.49
N LEU A 293 8.13 10.09 -26.70
CA LEU A 293 9.47 9.64 -27.11
C LEU A 293 9.57 8.12 -27.33
N LEU A 294 8.66 7.32 -26.77
CA LEU A 294 8.60 5.88 -27.07
C LEU A 294 8.32 5.59 -28.56
N SER A 295 7.61 6.49 -29.23
CA SER A 295 7.23 6.32 -30.65
C SER A 295 8.30 6.88 -31.60
N PHE A 296 9.35 7.50 -31.08
CA PHE A 296 10.42 8.07 -31.90
C PHE A 296 11.29 6.94 -32.50
N PRO A 297 11.65 6.98 -33.80
CA PRO A 297 12.34 5.89 -34.48
C PRO A 297 13.87 5.87 -34.21
N ASP A 298 14.27 6.07 -32.96
CA ASP A 298 15.65 5.90 -32.51
C ASP A 298 15.71 4.86 -31.39
N SER A 299 16.53 3.83 -31.54
CA SER A 299 16.55 2.74 -30.56
C SER A 299 17.13 3.16 -29.21
N ASN A 300 18.04 4.14 -29.19
CA ASN A 300 18.69 4.57 -27.95
C ASN A 300 17.73 5.42 -27.11
N ILE A 301 16.98 6.33 -27.74
CA ILE A 301 15.95 7.11 -27.05
C ILE A 301 14.83 6.20 -26.55
N GLN A 302 14.40 5.21 -27.35
CA GLN A 302 13.39 4.22 -26.93
C GLN A 302 13.83 3.44 -25.69
N GLU A 303 15.07 2.94 -25.67
CA GLU A 303 15.62 2.20 -24.53
C GLU A 303 15.67 3.07 -23.27
N HIS A 304 16.22 4.29 -23.36
CA HIS A 304 16.31 5.18 -22.21
C HIS A 304 14.92 5.59 -21.71
N THR A 305 13.99 5.84 -22.62
CA THR A 305 12.62 6.25 -22.32
C THR A 305 11.83 5.13 -21.63
N VAL A 306 11.86 3.90 -22.17
CA VAL A 306 11.16 2.78 -21.53
C VAL A 306 11.76 2.45 -20.16
N THR A 307 13.08 2.62 -20.00
CA THR A 307 13.73 2.43 -18.69
C THR A 307 13.35 3.51 -17.69
N ALA A 308 13.24 4.77 -18.12
CA ALA A 308 12.74 5.84 -17.28
C ALA A 308 11.30 5.56 -16.82
N LEU A 309 10.41 5.15 -17.74
CA LEU A 309 9.03 4.79 -17.39
C LEU A 309 8.95 3.57 -16.47
N LEU A 310 9.80 2.57 -16.64
CA LEU A 310 9.94 1.44 -15.71
C LEU A 310 10.31 1.92 -14.30
N ASN A 311 11.29 2.82 -14.18
CA ASN A 311 11.69 3.35 -12.88
C ASN A 311 10.55 4.16 -12.24
N LEU A 312 9.85 4.99 -13.03
CA LEU A 312 8.70 5.76 -12.57
C LEU A 312 7.54 4.86 -12.15
N SER A 313 7.31 3.74 -12.85
CA SER A 313 6.22 2.80 -12.55
C SER A 313 6.43 2.02 -11.26
N ILE A 314 7.60 2.09 -10.61
CA ILE A 314 7.79 1.52 -9.28
C ILE A 314 6.83 2.19 -8.27
N ASP A 315 6.57 3.49 -8.42
CA ASP A 315 5.57 4.20 -7.61
C ASP A 315 4.12 3.83 -8.03
N GLU A 316 3.22 3.61 -7.06
CA GLU A 316 1.84 3.17 -7.30
C GLU A 316 0.98 4.22 -8.02
N VAL A 317 1.14 5.50 -7.70
CA VAL A 317 0.35 6.58 -8.30
C VAL A 317 0.80 6.77 -9.74
N ASN A 318 2.11 6.72 -9.99
CA ASN A 318 2.68 6.83 -11.33
C ASN A 318 2.23 5.73 -12.30
N LYS A 319 2.01 4.49 -11.83
CA LYS A 319 1.49 3.40 -12.70
C LYS A 319 0.21 3.81 -13.42
N ARG A 320 -0.71 4.47 -12.71
CA ARG A 320 -1.98 4.96 -13.28
C ARG A 320 -1.73 6.07 -14.28
N HIS A 321 -0.87 7.04 -13.95
CA HIS A 321 -0.54 8.14 -14.86
C HIS A 321 0.13 7.66 -16.15
N ILE A 322 1.05 6.69 -16.06
CA ILE A 322 1.73 6.10 -17.22
C ILE A 322 0.71 5.38 -18.12
N ALA A 323 -0.20 4.59 -17.54
CA ALA A 323 -1.23 3.91 -18.31
C ALA A 323 -2.21 4.89 -18.97
N SER A 324 -2.70 5.89 -18.21
CA SER A 324 -3.61 6.93 -18.71
C SER A 324 -3.00 7.81 -19.78
N ALA A 325 -1.67 7.98 -19.77
CA ALA A 325 -0.94 8.70 -20.82
C ALA A 325 -0.81 7.90 -22.14
N GLY A 326 -1.31 6.66 -22.20
CA GLY A 326 -1.28 5.83 -23.40
C GLY A 326 0.05 5.10 -23.64
N ALA A 327 0.85 4.87 -22.59
CA ALA A 327 2.17 4.23 -22.75
C ALA A 327 2.10 2.76 -23.18
N ILE A 328 1.05 2.02 -22.81
CA ILE A 328 1.00 0.55 -22.95
C ILE A 328 1.18 0.09 -24.41
N PRO A 329 0.45 0.60 -25.42
CA PRO A 329 0.67 0.20 -26.81
C PRO A 329 2.09 0.49 -27.31
N ALA A 330 2.67 1.64 -26.94
CA ALA A 330 4.02 2.02 -27.36
C ALA A 330 5.09 1.12 -26.72
N ILE A 331 4.94 0.76 -25.43
CA ILE A 331 5.83 -0.19 -24.75
C ILE A 331 5.73 -1.58 -25.42
N ILE A 332 4.54 -2.03 -25.81
CA ILE A 332 4.35 -3.30 -26.54
C ILE A 332 5.05 -3.26 -27.90
N ALA A 333 5.01 -2.14 -28.62
CA ALA A 333 5.70 -1.99 -29.90
C ALA A 333 7.23 -2.09 -29.74
N ILE A 334 7.80 -1.52 -28.67
CA ILE A 334 9.23 -1.68 -28.34
C ILE A 334 9.55 -3.11 -27.91
N LEU A 335 8.68 -3.77 -27.15
CA LEU A 335 8.85 -5.19 -26.80
C LEU A 335 8.94 -6.10 -28.04
N GLN A 336 8.19 -5.76 -29.11
CA GLN A 336 8.20 -6.49 -30.37
C GLN A 336 9.46 -6.20 -31.20
N ASN A 337 9.81 -4.92 -31.37
CA ASN A 337 10.73 -4.48 -32.43
C ASN A 337 12.04 -3.85 -31.90
N GLY A 338 12.16 -3.64 -30.60
CA GLY A 338 13.29 -2.96 -29.99
C GLY A 338 14.57 -3.80 -29.92
N LYS A 339 15.67 -3.15 -29.52
CA LYS A 339 16.92 -3.84 -29.15
C LYS A 339 16.73 -4.68 -27.89
N ILE A 340 17.65 -5.63 -27.67
CA ILE A 340 17.61 -6.59 -26.56
C ILE A 340 17.27 -5.91 -25.22
N GLU A 341 18.04 -4.89 -24.81
CA GLU A 341 17.81 -4.19 -23.53
C GLU A 341 16.44 -3.49 -23.48
N ALA A 342 16.02 -2.85 -24.56
CA ALA A 342 14.73 -2.17 -24.64
C ALA A 342 13.56 -3.17 -24.53
N ARG A 343 13.69 -4.36 -25.13
CA ARG A 343 12.69 -5.44 -25.02
C ARG A 343 12.58 -5.97 -23.60
N GLU A 344 13.72 -6.22 -22.94
CA GLU A 344 13.79 -6.65 -21.53
C GLU A 344 13.14 -5.62 -20.60
N ASN A 345 13.53 -4.35 -20.73
CA ASN A 345 12.97 -3.26 -19.93
C ASN A 345 11.47 -3.05 -20.22
N SER A 346 11.02 -3.29 -21.45
CA SER A 346 9.59 -3.25 -21.81
C SER A 346 8.81 -4.34 -21.09
N ALA A 347 9.33 -5.58 -21.04
CA ALA A 347 8.68 -6.68 -20.31
C ALA A 347 8.59 -6.38 -18.80
N ALA A 348 9.66 -5.87 -18.20
CA ALA A 348 9.67 -5.46 -16.80
C ALA A 348 8.69 -4.29 -16.53
N CYS A 349 8.59 -3.33 -17.45
CA CYS A 349 7.66 -2.20 -17.32
C CYS A 349 6.20 -2.69 -17.38
N LEU A 350 5.88 -3.57 -18.34
CA LEU A 350 4.55 -4.18 -18.44
C LEU A 350 4.21 -4.99 -17.19
N PHE A 351 5.16 -5.74 -16.63
CA PHE A 351 4.98 -6.41 -15.33
C PHE A 351 4.60 -5.39 -14.24
N SER A 352 5.40 -4.33 -14.09
CA SER A 352 5.16 -3.29 -13.07
C SER A 352 3.79 -2.63 -13.22
N LEU A 353 3.38 -2.29 -14.44
CA LEU A 353 2.06 -1.70 -14.72
C LEU A 353 0.92 -2.69 -14.50
N SER A 354 1.13 -3.98 -14.76
CA SER A 354 0.13 -5.04 -14.62
C SER A 354 -0.25 -5.35 -13.18
N VAL A 355 0.43 -4.79 -12.18
CA VAL A 355 -0.02 -4.88 -10.78
C VAL A 355 -1.46 -4.35 -10.64
N ILE A 356 -1.80 -3.32 -11.40
CA ILE A 356 -3.17 -2.77 -11.52
C ILE A 356 -4.02 -3.66 -12.43
N ASP A 357 -5.20 -4.08 -11.97
CA ASP A 357 -6.07 -5.02 -12.69
C ASP A 357 -6.59 -4.47 -14.02
N GLU A 358 -6.95 -3.18 -14.08
CA GLU A 358 -7.37 -2.52 -15.32
C GLU A 358 -6.25 -2.55 -16.36
N ASN A 359 -5.01 -2.35 -15.94
CA ASN A 359 -3.85 -2.42 -16.83
C ASN A 359 -3.61 -3.84 -17.34
N LYS A 360 -3.86 -4.89 -16.53
CA LYS A 360 -3.78 -6.29 -17.02
C LYS A 360 -4.70 -6.49 -18.23
N VAL A 361 -5.93 -5.99 -18.14
CA VAL A 361 -6.91 -6.09 -19.23
C VAL A 361 -6.43 -5.32 -20.46
N THR A 362 -6.00 -4.07 -20.27
CA THR A 362 -5.49 -3.21 -21.35
C THR A 362 -4.29 -3.83 -22.07
N ILE A 363 -3.30 -4.35 -21.33
CA ILE A 363 -2.12 -5.02 -21.92
C ILE A 363 -2.54 -6.22 -22.78
N GLY A 364 -3.49 -7.01 -22.30
CA GLY A 364 -4.02 -8.14 -23.05
C GLY A 364 -4.81 -7.74 -24.31
N CYS A 365 -5.66 -6.72 -24.21
CA CYS A 365 -6.42 -6.18 -25.35
C CYS A 365 -5.53 -5.51 -26.40
N SER A 366 -4.42 -4.90 -25.98
CA SER A 366 -3.40 -4.29 -26.86
C SER A 366 -2.41 -5.30 -27.44
N ASN A 367 -2.74 -6.59 -27.43
CA ASN A 367 -1.91 -7.67 -27.99
C ASN A 367 -0.49 -7.76 -27.38
N GLY A 368 -0.35 -7.48 -26.08
CA GLY A 368 0.93 -7.53 -25.38
C GLY A 368 1.42 -8.94 -25.02
N ILE A 369 0.55 -9.95 -25.10
CA ILE A 369 0.88 -11.32 -24.67
C ILE A 369 1.78 -12.06 -25.67
N PRO A 370 1.50 -12.11 -26.99
CA PRO A 370 2.37 -12.81 -27.93
C PRO A 370 3.83 -12.35 -27.93
N PRO A 371 4.15 -11.04 -27.86
CA PRO A 371 5.53 -10.56 -27.77
C PRO A 371 6.25 -11.00 -26.49
N LEU A 372 5.53 -11.11 -25.37
CA LEU A 372 6.09 -11.66 -24.14
C LEU A 372 6.38 -13.17 -24.28
N VAL A 373 5.51 -13.91 -24.96
CA VAL A 373 5.74 -15.34 -25.26
C VAL A 373 6.95 -15.51 -26.18
N ASP A 374 7.11 -14.65 -27.18
CA ASP A 374 8.32 -14.64 -28.02
C ASP A 374 9.59 -14.35 -27.19
N LEU A 375 9.56 -13.35 -26.31
CA LEU A 375 10.69 -13.04 -25.43
C LEU A 375 11.00 -14.20 -24.46
N LEU A 376 9.99 -14.91 -23.98
CA LEU A 376 10.16 -16.12 -23.16
C LEU A 376 10.85 -17.27 -23.93
N GLN A 377 10.59 -17.36 -25.23
CA GLN A 377 11.14 -18.40 -26.10
C GLN A 377 12.58 -18.06 -26.56
N ASN A 378 12.76 -16.83 -27.04
CA ASN A 378 13.93 -16.40 -27.83
C ASN A 378 14.79 -15.35 -27.12
N GLY A 379 14.40 -14.87 -25.95
CA GLY A 379 15.13 -13.84 -25.20
C GLY A 379 16.41 -14.33 -24.52
N THR A 380 17.18 -13.38 -23.99
CA THR A 380 18.29 -13.66 -23.07
C THR A 380 17.77 -14.28 -21.77
N VAL A 381 18.66 -14.77 -20.90
CA VAL A 381 18.27 -15.27 -19.57
C VAL A 381 17.48 -14.21 -18.79
N ARG A 382 17.90 -12.95 -18.86
CA ARG A 382 17.19 -11.82 -18.23
C ARG A 382 15.82 -11.60 -18.89
N GLY A 383 15.77 -11.51 -20.23
CA GLY A 383 14.51 -11.31 -20.95
C GLY A 383 13.50 -12.41 -20.73
N LYS A 384 13.94 -13.67 -20.64
CA LYS A 384 13.09 -14.80 -20.29
C LYS A 384 12.50 -14.64 -18.89
N LYS A 385 13.29 -14.23 -17.90
CA LYS A 385 12.84 -14.01 -16.53
C LYS A 385 11.85 -12.84 -16.41
N ASP A 386 12.14 -11.73 -17.07
CA ASP A 386 11.25 -10.56 -17.11
C ASP A 386 9.93 -10.93 -17.81
N ALA A 387 9.99 -11.65 -18.92
CA ALA A 387 8.81 -12.15 -19.64
C ALA A 387 7.97 -13.14 -18.81
N ALA A 388 8.61 -14.11 -18.15
CA ALA A 388 7.92 -15.09 -17.30
C ALA A 388 7.17 -14.39 -16.16
N THR A 389 7.82 -13.42 -15.51
CA THR A 389 7.23 -12.66 -14.39
C THR A 389 6.03 -11.82 -14.86
N ALA A 390 6.15 -11.16 -16.02
CA ALA A 390 5.04 -10.43 -16.63
C ALA A 390 3.88 -11.35 -17.00
N LEU A 391 4.17 -12.49 -17.67
CA LEU A 391 3.16 -13.47 -18.09
C LEU A 391 2.43 -14.10 -16.92
N PHE A 392 3.14 -14.42 -15.83
CA PHE A 392 2.53 -14.94 -14.61
C PHE A 392 1.47 -13.97 -14.06
N ASN A 393 1.83 -12.70 -13.89
CA ASN A 393 0.92 -11.70 -13.33
C ASN A 393 -0.25 -11.36 -14.27
N LEU A 394 0.01 -11.31 -15.58
CA LEU A 394 -1.03 -11.09 -16.59
C LEU A 394 -2.03 -12.25 -16.66
N ALA A 395 -1.55 -13.50 -16.52
CA ALA A 395 -2.38 -14.72 -16.59
C ALA A 395 -3.25 -14.96 -15.35
N LEU A 396 -3.12 -14.14 -14.30
CA LEU A 396 -4.10 -14.09 -13.21
C LEU A 396 -5.47 -13.61 -13.70
N ASN A 397 -5.50 -12.80 -14.76
CA ASN A 397 -6.74 -12.46 -15.46
C ASN A 397 -7.16 -13.59 -16.41
N GLN A 398 -8.42 -14.01 -16.35
CA GLN A 398 -8.91 -15.16 -17.10
C GLN A 398 -8.85 -14.97 -18.64
N ALA A 399 -9.16 -13.78 -19.14
CA ALA A 399 -9.09 -13.51 -20.59
C ALA A 399 -7.64 -13.54 -21.09
N ASN A 400 -6.71 -13.02 -20.30
CA ASN A 400 -5.28 -13.07 -20.60
C ASN A 400 -4.71 -14.49 -20.56
N LYS A 401 -5.20 -15.33 -19.65
CA LYS A 401 -4.85 -16.75 -19.61
C LYS A 401 -5.19 -17.44 -20.93
N THR A 402 -6.41 -17.22 -21.45
CA THR A 402 -6.82 -17.75 -22.78
C THR A 402 -5.92 -17.20 -23.90
N ARG A 403 -5.61 -15.89 -23.88
CA ARG A 403 -4.69 -15.27 -24.86
C ARG A 403 -3.29 -15.88 -24.81
N ALA A 404 -2.75 -16.17 -23.62
CA ALA A 404 -1.44 -16.79 -23.45
C ALA A 404 -1.40 -18.22 -24.00
N ILE A 405 -2.45 -19.01 -23.75
CA ILE A 405 -2.59 -20.36 -24.31
C ILE A 405 -2.61 -20.30 -25.84
N LYS A 406 -3.45 -19.42 -26.42
CA LYS A 406 -3.54 -19.22 -27.88
C LYS A 406 -2.25 -18.70 -28.51
N ALA A 407 -1.47 -17.93 -27.76
CA ALA A 407 -0.14 -17.47 -28.19
C ALA A 407 0.94 -18.57 -28.12
N GLY A 408 0.61 -19.78 -27.64
CA GLY A 408 1.54 -20.91 -27.63
C GLY A 408 2.50 -20.94 -26.44
N ILE A 409 2.14 -20.36 -25.29
CA ILE A 409 3.02 -20.25 -24.11
C ILE A 409 3.55 -21.59 -23.57
N VAL A 410 2.85 -22.70 -23.82
CA VAL A 410 3.18 -24.02 -23.25
C VAL A 410 4.55 -24.53 -23.68
N LYS A 411 4.89 -24.44 -24.98
CA LYS A 411 6.16 -24.95 -25.51
C LYS A 411 7.38 -24.24 -24.87
N PRO A 412 7.45 -22.89 -24.82
CA PRO A 412 8.51 -22.19 -24.09
C PRO A 412 8.61 -22.61 -22.62
N LEU A 413 7.47 -22.77 -21.92
CA LEU A 413 7.48 -23.17 -20.50
C LEU A 413 8.06 -24.57 -20.29
N ILE A 414 7.70 -25.54 -21.15
CA ILE A 414 8.27 -26.89 -21.07
C ILE A 414 9.78 -26.84 -21.35
N GLN A 415 10.25 -26.03 -22.30
CA GLN A 415 11.68 -25.88 -22.56
C GLN A 415 12.43 -25.28 -21.36
N LEU A 416 11.84 -24.32 -20.65
CA LEU A 416 12.42 -23.78 -19.42
C LEU A 416 12.52 -24.80 -18.28
N LEU A 417 11.61 -25.78 -18.23
CA LEU A 417 11.70 -26.89 -17.28
C LEU A 417 12.85 -27.84 -17.61
N LEU A 418 13.09 -28.08 -18.90
CA LEU A 418 14.13 -29.00 -19.38
C LEU A 418 15.55 -28.38 -19.27
N ASP A 419 15.66 -27.06 -19.39
CA ASP A 419 16.94 -26.35 -19.25
C ASP A 419 17.28 -26.06 -17.78
N ARG A 420 17.96 -27.02 -17.14
CA ARG A 420 18.36 -26.94 -15.73
C ARG A 420 19.34 -25.79 -15.43
N ASN A 421 20.03 -25.25 -16.43
CA ASN A 421 21.03 -24.20 -16.23
C ASN A 421 20.39 -22.81 -16.04
N LEU A 422 19.15 -22.61 -16.48
CA LEU A 422 18.48 -21.30 -16.38
C LEU A 422 17.96 -20.98 -14.98
N GLY A 423 17.73 -22.00 -14.13
CA GLY A 423 17.18 -21.80 -12.78
C GLY A 423 15.76 -21.23 -12.77
N MET A 424 14.99 -21.43 -13.84
CA MET A 424 13.64 -20.85 -14.04
C MET A 424 12.49 -21.86 -13.88
N ALA A 425 12.76 -23.02 -13.29
CA ALA A 425 11.76 -24.07 -13.15
C ALA A 425 10.58 -23.65 -12.25
N ASP A 426 10.83 -22.82 -11.24
CA ASP A 426 9.79 -22.32 -10.34
C ASP A 426 8.78 -21.43 -11.07
N GLU A 427 9.28 -20.47 -11.85
CA GLU A 427 8.48 -19.56 -12.65
C GLU A 427 7.67 -20.34 -13.69
N ALA A 428 8.33 -21.28 -14.38
CA ALA A 428 7.68 -22.11 -15.38
C ALA A 428 6.54 -22.97 -14.80
N LEU A 429 6.78 -23.69 -13.69
CA LEU A 429 5.75 -24.48 -13.02
C LEU A 429 4.59 -23.62 -12.49
N SER A 430 4.89 -22.39 -12.02
CA SER A 430 3.87 -21.47 -11.51
C SER A 430 2.93 -20.99 -12.63
N ILE A 431 3.46 -20.70 -13.81
CA ILE A 431 2.64 -20.35 -14.99
C ILE A 431 1.89 -21.57 -15.52
N LEU A 432 2.53 -22.74 -15.57
CA LEU A 432 1.87 -23.99 -15.98
C LEU A 432 0.69 -24.35 -15.06
N LEU A 433 0.77 -24.05 -13.75
CA LEU A 433 -0.36 -24.18 -12.85
C LEU A 433 -1.52 -23.26 -13.22
N LEU A 434 -1.24 -22.00 -13.58
CA LEU A 434 -2.26 -21.09 -14.06
C LEU A 434 -2.89 -21.61 -15.37
N VAL A 435 -2.09 -22.14 -16.29
CA VAL A 435 -2.58 -22.76 -17.54
C VAL A 435 -3.45 -23.99 -17.23
N ALA A 436 -3.03 -24.87 -16.32
CA ALA A 436 -3.76 -26.07 -15.90
C ALA A 436 -5.14 -25.75 -15.31
N SER A 437 -5.31 -24.57 -14.70
CA SER A 437 -6.64 -24.14 -14.20
C SER A 437 -7.64 -23.80 -15.32
N HIS A 438 -7.22 -23.72 -16.58
CA HIS A 438 -8.09 -23.44 -17.73
C HIS A 438 -8.34 -24.70 -18.57
N PRO A 439 -9.57 -24.98 -19.04
CA PRO A 439 -9.88 -26.16 -19.84
C PRO A 439 -8.97 -26.34 -21.08
N GLU A 440 -8.84 -25.31 -21.93
CA GLU A 440 -7.94 -25.36 -23.10
C GLU A 440 -6.47 -25.62 -22.70
N GLY A 441 -6.06 -25.10 -21.55
CA GLY A 441 -4.71 -25.28 -21.03
C GLY A 441 -4.46 -26.72 -20.63
N ARG A 442 -5.42 -27.36 -19.95
CA ARG A 442 -5.38 -28.79 -19.60
C ARG A 442 -5.24 -29.67 -20.83
N THR A 443 -6.03 -29.41 -21.88
CA THR A 443 -5.91 -30.14 -23.15
C THR A 443 -4.53 -29.95 -23.78
N THR A 444 -3.96 -28.74 -23.71
CA THR A 444 -2.67 -28.44 -24.32
C THR A 444 -1.49 -29.10 -23.58
N ILE A 445 -1.52 -29.12 -22.24
CA ILE A 445 -0.42 -29.65 -21.42
C ILE A 445 -0.62 -31.12 -21.02
N GLY A 446 -1.82 -31.68 -21.14
CA GLY A 446 -2.20 -33.03 -20.72
C GLY A 446 -1.62 -34.12 -21.62
N GLN A 447 -0.29 -34.27 -21.60
CA GLN A 447 0.45 -35.27 -22.36
C GLN A 447 1.26 -36.14 -21.41
N LEU A 448 1.41 -37.44 -21.72
CA LEU A 448 2.14 -38.39 -20.88
C LEU A 448 3.58 -37.95 -20.60
N SER A 449 4.27 -37.39 -21.59
CA SER A 449 5.63 -36.84 -21.44
C SER A 449 5.72 -35.68 -20.45
N PHE A 450 4.68 -34.85 -20.37
CA PHE A 450 4.62 -33.77 -19.40
C PHE A 450 4.32 -34.31 -17.99
N ILE A 451 3.47 -35.33 -17.86
CA ILE A 451 3.26 -36.01 -16.57
C ILE A 451 4.57 -36.64 -16.06
N GLU A 452 5.34 -37.30 -16.91
CA GLU A 452 6.67 -37.82 -16.58
C GLU A 452 7.58 -36.71 -16.05
N THR A 453 7.65 -35.59 -16.78
CA THR A 453 8.43 -34.40 -16.37
C THR A 453 8.00 -33.89 -14.98
N LEU A 454 6.70 -33.80 -14.71
CA LEU A 454 6.18 -33.39 -13.39
C LEU A 454 6.62 -34.35 -12.29
N VAL A 455 6.56 -35.66 -12.55
CA VAL A 455 7.00 -36.69 -11.59
C VAL A 455 8.49 -36.57 -11.29
N GLU A 456 9.33 -36.29 -12.28
CA GLU A 456 10.76 -36.05 -12.05
C GLU A 456 11.01 -34.86 -11.10
N PHE A 457 10.28 -33.76 -11.27
CA PHE A 457 10.35 -32.62 -10.36
C PHE A 457 9.86 -32.95 -8.94
N ILE A 458 8.86 -33.83 -8.80
CA ILE A 458 8.38 -34.29 -7.49
C ILE A 458 9.44 -35.16 -6.80
N LYS A 459 10.16 -36.00 -7.57
CA LYS A 459 11.23 -36.86 -7.04
C LYS A 459 12.45 -36.06 -6.59
N ALA A 460 13.02 -35.26 -7.50
CA ALA A 460 14.35 -34.69 -7.35
C ALA A 460 14.41 -33.15 -7.33
N GLY A 461 13.26 -32.45 -7.42
CA GLY A 461 13.23 -30.99 -7.42
C GLY A 461 13.46 -30.37 -6.04
N THR A 462 13.66 -29.03 -6.03
CA THR A 462 13.68 -28.26 -4.79
C THR A 462 12.32 -28.33 -4.07
N PRO A 463 12.23 -28.00 -2.75
CA PRO A 463 10.94 -28.00 -2.05
C PRO A 463 9.84 -27.20 -2.76
N LYS A 464 10.21 -26.08 -3.38
CA LYS A 464 9.29 -25.24 -4.15
C LYS A 464 8.92 -25.87 -5.50
N ASN A 465 9.88 -26.47 -6.22
CA ASN A 465 9.55 -27.22 -7.44
C ASN A 465 8.59 -28.38 -7.14
N LYS A 466 8.86 -29.17 -6.09
CA LYS A 466 7.97 -30.27 -5.66
C LYS A 466 6.57 -29.73 -5.38
N GLU A 467 6.45 -28.67 -4.60
CA GLU A 467 5.15 -28.05 -4.29
C GLU A 467 4.37 -27.60 -5.53
N CYS A 468 5.05 -26.99 -6.50
CA CYS A 468 4.42 -26.51 -7.73
C CYS A 468 4.07 -27.67 -8.68
N ALA A 469 4.96 -28.64 -8.86
CA ALA A 469 4.72 -29.81 -9.70
C ALA A 469 3.54 -30.66 -9.19
N ILE A 470 3.46 -30.89 -7.87
CA ILE A 470 2.30 -31.54 -7.25
C ILE A 470 1.01 -30.77 -7.53
N ALA A 471 1.05 -29.43 -7.46
CA ALA A 471 -0.12 -28.61 -7.73
C ALA A 471 -0.61 -28.74 -9.18
N VAL A 472 0.31 -28.74 -10.15
CA VAL A 472 -0.04 -28.92 -11.57
C VAL A 472 -0.64 -30.31 -11.79
N LEU A 473 0.01 -31.35 -11.27
CA LEU A 473 -0.47 -32.73 -11.40
C LEU A 473 -1.83 -32.93 -10.74
N LEU A 474 -2.04 -32.33 -9.56
CA LEU A 474 -3.34 -32.35 -8.89
C LEU A 474 -4.43 -31.68 -9.72
N GLU A 475 -4.13 -30.54 -10.35
CA GLU A 475 -5.11 -29.83 -11.16
C GLU A 475 -5.47 -30.61 -12.42
N LEU A 476 -4.50 -31.24 -13.08
CA LEU A 476 -4.75 -32.14 -14.20
C LEU A 476 -5.56 -33.38 -13.77
N GLY A 477 -5.13 -34.03 -12.69
CA GLY A 477 -5.73 -35.27 -12.22
C GLY A 477 -7.15 -35.14 -11.70
N LYS A 478 -7.54 -33.98 -11.16
CA LYS A 478 -8.94 -33.71 -10.76
C LYS A 478 -9.91 -33.79 -11.93
N HIS A 479 -9.42 -33.56 -13.14
CA HIS A 479 -10.24 -33.48 -14.34
C HIS A 479 -10.09 -34.69 -15.26
N ASP A 480 -8.97 -35.41 -15.17
CA ASP A 480 -8.74 -36.63 -15.92
C ASP A 480 -7.88 -37.60 -15.09
N SER A 481 -8.48 -38.71 -14.67
CA SER A 481 -7.83 -39.70 -13.82
C SER A 481 -6.75 -40.51 -14.55
N SER A 482 -6.70 -40.48 -15.89
CA SER A 482 -5.64 -41.14 -16.66
C SER A 482 -4.26 -40.53 -16.36
N PHE A 483 -4.18 -39.23 -16.05
CA PHE A 483 -2.94 -38.58 -15.64
C PHE A 483 -2.48 -39.01 -14.24
N ILE A 484 -3.42 -39.36 -13.36
CA ILE A 484 -3.10 -39.95 -12.05
C ILE A 484 -2.51 -41.35 -12.23
N LEU A 485 -3.14 -42.17 -13.08
CA LEU A 485 -2.64 -43.50 -13.39
C LEU A 485 -1.22 -43.43 -13.99
N ALA A 486 -1.00 -42.54 -14.96
CA ALA A 486 0.31 -42.33 -15.55
C ALA A 486 1.36 -41.89 -14.50
N ALA A 487 1.01 -40.96 -13.61
CA ALA A 487 1.93 -40.53 -12.56
C ALA A 487 2.29 -41.66 -11.59
N LEU A 488 1.34 -42.55 -11.28
CA LEU A 488 1.59 -43.76 -10.48
C LEU A 488 2.52 -44.74 -11.21
N GLN A 489 2.32 -44.95 -12.52
CA GLN A 489 3.23 -45.77 -13.34
C GLN A 489 4.65 -45.21 -13.38
N PHE A 490 4.80 -43.88 -13.35
CA PHE A 490 6.11 -43.23 -13.20
C PHE A 490 6.66 -43.26 -11.76
N GLY A 491 5.98 -43.87 -10.78
CA GLY A 491 6.49 -44.06 -9.42
C GLY A 491 6.43 -42.82 -8.53
N VAL A 492 5.39 -42.00 -8.66
CA VAL A 492 5.22 -40.76 -7.87
C VAL A 492 4.82 -41.02 -6.40
N TYR A 493 4.23 -42.18 -6.09
CA TYR A 493 3.51 -42.43 -4.83
C TYR A 493 4.37 -42.23 -3.57
N ASP A 494 5.52 -42.92 -3.48
CA ASP A 494 6.37 -42.87 -2.28
C ASP A 494 6.91 -41.45 -2.02
N HIS A 495 7.19 -40.71 -3.09
CA HIS A 495 7.66 -39.33 -3.02
C HIS A 495 6.54 -38.37 -2.57
N LEU A 496 5.29 -38.62 -2.97
CA LEU A 496 4.13 -37.87 -2.42
C LEU A 496 3.95 -38.17 -0.94
N ALA A 497 4.05 -39.43 -0.53
CA ALA A 497 3.94 -39.83 0.87
C ALA A 497 5.07 -39.23 1.73
N GLU A 498 6.28 -39.10 1.18
CA GLU A 498 7.38 -38.36 1.81
C GLU A 498 7.04 -36.87 1.97
N VAL A 499 6.66 -36.19 0.88
CA VAL A 499 6.32 -34.76 0.90
C VAL A 499 5.13 -34.47 1.83
N ALA A 500 4.18 -35.40 1.94
CA ALA A 500 3.06 -35.31 2.87
C ALA A 500 3.49 -35.32 4.34
N ARG A 501 4.60 -35.98 4.68
CA ARG A 501 5.13 -36.08 6.05
C ARG A 501 6.13 -34.98 6.39
N SER A 502 7.02 -34.62 5.46
CA SER A 502 8.18 -33.76 5.74
C SER A 502 8.23 -32.45 4.93
N GLY A 503 7.29 -32.24 4.00
CA GLY A 503 7.26 -31.04 3.16
C GLY A 503 6.84 -29.77 3.89
N THR A 504 6.83 -28.63 3.18
CA THR A 504 6.26 -27.37 3.69
C THR A 504 4.76 -27.53 3.96
N ASN A 505 4.16 -26.69 4.82
CA ASN A 505 2.71 -26.72 5.09
C ASN A 505 1.85 -26.72 3.81
N ARG A 506 2.28 -25.96 2.79
CA ARG A 506 1.57 -25.90 1.49
C ARG A 506 1.80 -27.15 0.66
N ALA A 507 3.01 -27.70 0.64
CA ALA A 507 3.33 -28.95 -0.05
C ALA A 507 2.61 -30.15 0.57
N GLN A 508 2.55 -30.24 1.90
CA GLN A 508 1.83 -31.29 2.61
C GLN A 508 0.34 -31.30 2.27
N ARG A 509 -0.32 -30.12 2.31
CA ARG A 509 -1.75 -30.00 1.95
C ARG A 509 -2.03 -30.47 0.52
N LYS A 510 -1.19 -30.05 -0.43
CA LYS A 510 -1.33 -30.43 -1.85
C LYS A 510 -1.06 -31.92 -2.06
N SER A 511 0.00 -32.45 -1.43
CA SER A 511 0.34 -33.87 -1.51
C SER A 511 -0.77 -34.76 -0.93
N ASN A 512 -1.27 -34.42 0.26
CA ASN A 512 -2.39 -35.12 0.87
C ASN A 512 -3.65 -35.08 0.00
N SER A 513 -3.93 -33.94 -0.65
CA SER A 513 -5.06 -33.84 -1.58
C SER A 513 -4.90 -34.75 -2.79
N LEU A 514 -3.68 -34.87 -3.32
CA LEU A 514 -3.37 -35.75 -4.46
C LEU A 514 -3.43 -37.23 -4.07
N LEU A 515 -2.90 -37.60 -2.90
CA LEU A 515 -3.02 -38.95 -2.36
C LEU A 515 -4.50 -39.34 -2.13
N GLN A 516 -5.30 -38.44 -1.58
CA GLN A 516 -6.75 -38.67 -1.44
C GLN A 516 -7.44 -38.86 -2.79
N LEU A 517 -7.05 -38.10 -3.81
CA LEU A 517 -7.57 -38.25 -5.17
C LEU A 517 -7.20 -39.62 -5.76
N MET A 518 -5.95 -40.07 -5.56
CA MET A 518 -5.50 -41.41 -5.97
C MET A 518 -6.34 -42.52 -5.34
N THR A 519 -6.66 -42.42 -4.05
CA THR A 519 -7.51 -43.39 -3.35
C THR A 519 -8.93 -43.41 -3.91
N LYS A 520 -9.51 -42.23 -4.18
CA LYS A 520 -10.87 -42.10 -4.71
C LYS A 520 -11.02 -42.67 -6.12
N CYS A 521 -9.97 -42.63 -6.93
CA CYS A 521 -10.01 -43.19 -8.28
C CYS A 521 -9.75 -44.71 -8.32
N GLU A 522 -9.64 -45.39 -7.17
CA GLU A 522 -9.31 -46.82 -7.06
C GLU A 522 -8.00 -47.23 -7.78
N HIS A 523 -7.14 -46.27 -8.10
CA HIS A 523 -5.91 -46.50 -8.87
C HIS A 523 -4.72 -46.90 -8.00
N ILE A 524 -4.91 -47.05 -6.68
CA ILE A 524 -3.87 -47.53 -5.77
C ILE A 524 -3.89 -49.07 -5.78
N PRO A 525 -2.79 -49.74 -6.20
CA PRO A 525 -2.66 -51.17 -6.00
C PRO A 525 -2.71 -51.50 -4.49
N GLN A 526 -3.50 -52.50 -4.10
CA GLN A 526 -3.62 -52.93 -2.69
C GLN A 526 -2.27 -53.27 -2.01
N SER A 527 -1.21 -53.50 -2.79
CA SER A 527 0.16 -53.72 -2.32
C SER A 527 0.81 -52.47 -1.70
N CYS A 528 0.44 -51.24 -2.10
CA CYS A 528 1.02 -50.00 -1.56
C CYS A 528 0.41 -49.59 -0.21
N LEU A 529 -0.78 -50.08 0.15
CA LEU A 529 -1.43 -49.80 1.43
C LEU A 529 -0.76 -50.53 2.61
N HIS A 530 -0.11 -51.67 2.35
CA HIS A 530 0.45 -52.54 3.37
C HIS A 530 1.82 -52.10 3.92
N SER A 531 2.52 -51.16 3.26
CA SER A 531 3.82 -50.67 3.74
C SER A 531 3.71 -49.67 4.90
N SER A 532 2.50 -49.18 5.23
CA SER A 532 2.30 -48.14 6.25
C SER A 532 2.03 -48.67 7.67
N TYR A 533 1.87 -49.99 7.84
CA TYR A 533 1.53 -50.60 9.13
C TYR A 533 2.66 -51.41 9.79
N ALA A 534 3.88 -51.42 9.23
CA ALA A 534 4.98 -52.24 9.75
C ALA A 534 5.87 -51.57 10.82
N HIS A 535 5.58 -50.34 11.23
CA HIS A 535 6.26 -49.69 12.36
C HIS A 535 5.25 -49.03 13.29
N LYS A 536 4.66 -49.84 14.17
CA LYS A 536 4.13 -49.39 15.46
C LYS A 536 5.09 -49.84 16.56
#